data_AF-A0A7M6DQR8-F1
#
_entry.id   AF-A0A7M6DQR8-F1
#
_cell.length_a   1.000
_cell.length_b   1.000
_cell.length_c   1.000
_cell.angle_alpha   90.00
_cell.angle_beta   90.00
_cell.angle_gamma   90.00
#
_symmetry.space_group_name_H-M   'P 1'
#
loop_
_entity.id
_entity.type
_entity.pdbx_description
1 polymer ?
#
loop_
_entity_poly.entity_id
_entity_poly.type
_entity_poly.pdbx_seq_one_letter_code
_entity_poly.pdbx_strand_id
1 'polypeptide(L)'
;MFMNLGPHRNEKSKWHVPKEEWEPNKYPPFAPGMGVVLSRHVVGKMIPHFDWLKPFRLDDVYIGMLVNKANVTGMGIRKQVGAEFYDNINNRKYCAFPSTRIIAFHKVLENKCMTHLTNRSRQ
;
A
#
# COMPACT_ATOMS: atom_id res chain seq x y z
N MET A 1 -9.39 0.97 3.92
CA MET A 1 -8.97 -0.34 3.36
C MET A 1 -9.77 -0.55 2.09
N PHE A 2 -9.20 -1.19 1.07
CA PHE A 2 -9.95 -1.57 -0.13
C PHE A 2 -10.81 -2.79 0.21
N MET A 3 -12.07 -2.74 -0.19
CA MET A 3 -13.03 -3.82 0.00
C MET A 3 -13.20 -4.58 -1.32
N ASN A 4 -13.52 -5.87 -1.25
CA ASN A 4 -13.85 -6.74 -2.39
C ASN A 4 -12.70 -7.09 -3.36
N LEU A 5 -11.45 -7.03 -2.90
CA LEU A 5 -10.32 -7.61 -3.62
C LEU A 5 -10.16 -9.09 -3.26
N GLY A 6 -9.56 -9.87 -4.17
CA GLY A 6 -9.43 -11.32 -4.02
C GLY A 6 -8.17 -11.89 -4.69
N PRO A 7 -7.89 -13.18 -4.46
CA PRO A 7 -6.69 -13.86 -4.95
C PRO A 7 -6.61 -13.94 -6.47
N HIS A 8 -5.42 -13.70 -7.02
CA HIS A 8 -5.14 -14.00 -8.42
C HIS A 8 -4.97 -15.51 -8.59
N ARG A 9 -5.84 -16.15 -9.37
CA ARG A 9 -5.80 -17.61 -9.60
C ARG A 9 -4.95 -18.04 -10.79
N ASN A 10 -4.48 -17.09 -11.59
CA ASN A 10 -3.54 -17.38 -12.69
C ASN A 10 -2.14 -17.65 -12.13
N GLU A 11 -1.61 -18.85 -12.34
CA GLU A 11 -0.28 -19.29 -11.90
C GLU A 11 0.87 -18.42 -12.45
N LYS A 12 0.67 -17.77 -13.60
CA LYS A 12 1.66 -16.86 -14.20
C LYS A 12 1.69 -15.47 -13.55
N SER A 13 0.75 -15.18 -12.64
CA SER A 13 0.72 -13.90 -11.93
C SER A 13 1.77 -13.89 -10.83
N LYS A 14 2.55 -12.80 -10.72
CA LYS A 14 3.42 -12.57 -9.54
C LYS A 14 2.65 -12.53 -8.22
N TRP A 15 1.34 -12.29 -8.28
CA TRP A 15 0.44 -12.22 -7.14
C TRP A 15 -0.42 -13.49 -7.01
N HIS A 16 -0.02 -14.60 -7.65
CA HIS A 16 -0.76 -15.85 -7.64
C HIS A 16 -0.96 -16.36 -6.20
N VAL A 17 -2.19 -16.76 -5.89
CA VAL A 17 -2.55 -17.43 -4.64
C VAL A 17 -3.41 -18.66 -4.99
N PRO A 18 -2.91 -19.88 -4.72
CA PRO A 18 -3.62 -21.12 -4.98
C PRO A 18 -4.80 -21.30 -4.01
N LYS A 19 -5.77 -22.13 -4.37
CA LYS A 19 -6.96 -22.38 -3.54
C LYS A 19 -6.62 -23.10 -2.25
N GLU A 20 -5.57 -23.91 -2.28
CA GLU A 20 -5.06 -24.69 -1.15
C GLU A 20 -4.54 -23.78 -0.04
N GLU A 21 -4.02 -22.59 -0.38
CA GLU A 21 -3.61 -21.60 0.63
C GLU A 21 -4.74 -20.65 1.03
N TRP A 22 -5.60 -20.29 0.08
CA TRP A 22 -6.74 -19.41 0.35
C TRP A 22 -7.93 -19.83 -0.51
N GLU A 23 -8.84 -20.59 0.09
CA GLU A 23 -10.05 -21.08 -0.55
C GLU A 23 -11.00 -19.92 -0.94
N PRO A 24 -11.29 -18.93 -0.05
CA PRO A 24 -12.29 -17.92 -0.34
C PRO A 24 -11.97 -17.05 -1.56
N ASN A 25 -13.01 -16.54 -2.22
CA ASN A 25 -12.82 -15.67 -3.39
C ASN A 25 -12.49 -14.21 -3.05
N LYS A 26 -12.50 -13.85 -1.77
CA LYS A 26 -12.22 -12.48 -1.30
C LYS A 26 -11.27 -12.50 -0.12
N TYR A 27 -10.43 -11.48 -0.05
CA TYR A 27 -9.63 -11.18 1.13
C TYR A 27 -10.43 -10.33 2.13
N PRO A 28 -10.06 -10.32 3.42
CA PRO A 28 -10.49 -9.26 4.32
C PRO A 28 -10.04 -7.89 3.78
N PRO A 29 -10.66 -6.78 4.21
CA PRO A 29 -10.22 -5.46 3.78
C PRO A 29 -8.73 -5.25 4.04
N PHE A 30 -7.98 -4.77 3.05
CA PHE A 30 -6.54 -4.52 3.17
C PHE A 30 -6.11 -3.27 2.40
N ALA A 31 -4.83 -2.90 2.50
CA ALA A 31 -4.25 -1.72 1.86
C ALA A 31 -3.25 -2.13 0.77
N PRO A 32 -3.69 -2.35 -0.49
CA PRO A 32 -2.81 -2.72 -1.58
C PRO A 32 -1.76 -1.66 -1.90
N GLY A 33 -0.53 -2.13 -2.14
CA GLY A 33 0.54 -1.33 -2.76
C GLY A 33 1.40 -0.49 -1.80
N MET A 34 1.41 0.82 -2.01
CA MET A 34 2.51 1.76 -1.74
C MET A 34 2.98 1.91 -0.27
N GLY A 35 2.24 1.37 0.69
CA GLY A 35 2.60 1.38 2.11
C GLY A 35 1.41 1.68 3.02
N VAL A 36 1.60 1.39 4.30
CA VAL A 36 0.62 1.65 5.36
C VAL A 36 1.25 2.48 6.47
N VAL A 37 0.48 3.38 7.07
CA VAL A 37 0.86 4.10 8.28
C VAL A 37 0.00 3.58 9.42
N LEU A 38 0.64 3.06 10.46
CA LEU A 38 -0.02 2.46 11.62
C LEU A 38 0.45 3.18 12.88
N SER A 39 -0.48 3.43 13.82
CA SER A 39 -0.09 3.92 15.14
C SER A 39 0.48 2.79 15.97
N ARG A 40 1.36 3.12 16.94
CA ARG A 40 1.95 2.13 17.86
C ARG A 40 0.88 1.32 18.60
N HIS A 41 -0.23 1.94 18.97
CA HIS A 41 -1.36 1.27 19.62
C HIS A 41 -2.01 0.21 18.71
N VAL A 42 -2.20 0.51 17.42
CA VAL A 42 -2.73 -0.46 16.45
C VAL A 42 -1.76 -1.62 16.27
N VAL A 43 -0.46 -1.34 16.13
CA VAL A 43 0.58 -2.39 16.05
C VAL A 43 0.54 -3.27 17.30
N GLY A 44 0.42 -2.68 18.50
CA GLY A 44 0.30 -3.42 19.76
C GLY A 44 -0.87 -4.41 19.78
N LYS A 45 -2.00 -4.05 19.16
CA LYS A 45 -3.17 -4.95 19.02
C LYS A 45 -2.98 -6.05 17.97
N MET A 46 -2.11 -5.84 16.98
CA MET A 46 -1.84 -6.83 15.93
C MET A 46 -0.84 -7.91 16.38
N ILE A 47 0.12 -7.56 17.26
CA ILE A 47 1.20 -8.45 17.71
C ILE A 47 0.71 -9.83 18.18
N PRO A 48 -0.34 -9.95 19.01
CA PRO A 48 -0.83 -11.26 19.46
C PRO A 48 -1.37 -12.18 18.35
N HIS A 49 -1.72 -11.60 17.19
CA HIS A 49 -2.23 -12.35 16.04
C HIS A 49 -1.16 -12.62 14.98
N PHE A 50 0.04 -12.06 15.16
CA PHE A 50 1.16 -12.22 14.24
C PHE A 50 1.75 -13.62 14.34
N ASP A 51 1.76 -14.32 13.21
CA ASP A 51 2.37 -15.63 13.04
C ASP A 51 3.66 -15.48 12.22
N TRP A 52 4.79 -15.48 12.91
CA TRP A 52 6.11 -15.32 12.29
C TRP A 52 6.61 -16.61 11.62
N LEU A 53 6.00 -17.77 11.92
CA LEU A 53 6.38 -19.06 11.34
C LEU A 53 5.64 -19.30 10.01
N LYS A 54 4.38 -18.85 9.91
CA LYS A 54 3.52 -19.04 8.73
C LYS A 54 2.80 -17.74 8.33
N PRO A 55 3.52 -16.68 7.93
CA PRO A 55 2.89 -15.49 7.37
C PRO A 55 2.23 -15.83 6.03
N PHE A 56 1.13 -15.13 5.72
CA PHE A 56 0.53 -15.22 4.38
C PHE A 56 1.46 -14.56 3.36
N ARG A 57 1.54 -15.10 2.14
CA ARG A 57 2.58 -14.69 1.16
C ARG A 57 2.51 -13.22 0.71
N LEU A 58 1.32 -12.63 0.73
CA LEU A 58 1.10 -11.24 0.35
C LEU A 58 1.08 -10.41 1.63
N ASP A 59 2.09 -9.57 1.81
CA ASP A 59 2.32 -8.78 3.02
C ASP A 59 1.18 -7.77 3.29
N ASP A 60 0.71 -7.10 2.25
CA ASP A 60 -0.41 -6.17 2.33
C ASP A 60 -1.73 -6.85 2.76
N VAL A 61 -2.02 -8.04 2.20
CA VAL A 61 -3.14 -8.89 2.61
C VAL A 61 -2.94 -9.39 4.03
N TYR A 62 -1.73 -9.84 4.39
CA TYR A 62 -1.43 -10.35 5.71
C TYR A 62 -1.64 -9.28 6.80
N ILE A 63 -1.18 -8.05 6.55
CA ILE A 63 -1.47 -6.89 7.43
C ILE A 63 -2.99 -6.69 7.55
N GLY A 64 -3.74 -6.78 6.43
CA GLY A 64 -5.20 -6.71 6.46
C GLY A 64 -5.85 -7.81 7.31
N MET A 65 -5.35 -9.04 7.22
CA MET A 65 -5.80 -10.17 8.05
C MET A 65 -5.56 -9.90 9.54
N LEU A 66 -4.39 -9.37 9.91
CA LEU A 66 -4.04 -9.06 11.30
C LEU A 66 -4.92 -7.95 11.87
N VAL A 67 -5.17 -6.89 11.10
CA VAL A 67 -6.08 -5.80 11.49
C VAL A 67 -7.48 -6.33 11.71
N ASN A 68 -7.95 -7.19 10.80
CA ASN A 68 -9.28 -7.80 10.89
C ASN A 68 -9.40 -8.69 12.13
N LYS A 69 -8.38 -9.52 12.42
CA LYS A 69 -8.33 -10.35 13.66
C LYS A 69 -8.29 -9.50 14.92
N ALA A 70 -7.58 -8.37 14.90
CA ALA A 70 -7.46 -7.45 16.02
C ALA A 70 -8.71 -6.56 16.24
N ASN A 71 -9.77 -6.72 15.43
CA ASN A 71 -10.99 -5.91 15.45
C ASN A 71 -10.71 -4.39 15.43
N VAL A 72 -9.68 -3.97 14.70
CA VAL A 72 -9.35 -2.55 14.54
C VAL A 72 -10.15 -1.98 13.37
N THR A 73 -11.23 -1.26 13.67
CA THR A 73 -11.98 -0.44 12.70
C THR A 73 -11.38 0.96 12.61
N GLY A 74 -11.33 1.55 11.41
CA GLY A 74 -10.93 2.96 11.25
C GLY A 74 -9.77 3.25 10.30
N MET A 75 -9.24 2.26 9.58
CA MET A 75 -8.26 2.53 8.51
C MET A 75 -8.95 3.09 7.26
N GLY A 76 -9.28 4.37 7.31
CA GLY A 76 -9.66 5.16 6.14
C GLY A 76 -8.48 5.23 5.18
N ILE A 77 -8.56 4.51 4.06
CA ILE A 77 -7.60 4.74 2.97
C ILE A 77 -8.10 5.95 2.22
N ARG A 78 -7.41 7.08 2.40
CA ARG A 78 -7.47 8.14 1.39
C ARG A 78 -6.54 7.70 0.27
N LYS A 79 -7.10 7.16 -0.81
CA LYS A 79 -6.36 7.01 -2.06
C LYS A 79 -6.02 8.41 -2.53
N GLN A 80 -4.82 8.89 -2.22
CA GLN A 80 -4.30 10.06 -2.91
C GLN A 80 -3.88 9.57 -4.29
N VAL A 81 -4.76 9.80 -5.26
CA VAL A 81 -4.49 9.57 -6.67
C VAL A 81 -3.33 10.50 -7.04
N GLY A 82 -2.19 9.93 -7.43
CA GLY A 82 -1.12 10.73 -8.04
C GLY A 82 -1.67 11.36 -9.32
N ALA A 83 -1.60 12.68 -9.44
CA ALA A 83 -1.91 13.41 -10.67
C ALA A 83 -0.61 13.74 -11.40
N GLU A 84 -0.74 14.03 -12.69
CA GLU A 84 0.33 14.17 -13.67
C GLU A 84 0.64 15.66 -13.95
N PHE A 85 1.91 16.02 -14.15
CA PHE A 85 2.37 17.34 -14.59
C PHE A 85 3.45 17.20 -15.67
N TYR A 86 3.50 18.18 -16.57
CA TYR A 86 4.35 18.25 -17.76
C TYR A 86 5.43 19.33 -17.58
N ASP A 87 6.67 19.04 -18.02
CA ASP A 87 7.74 20.05 -18.17
C ASP A 87 7.52 20.85 -19.45
N ASN A 88 7.28 22.16 -19.33
CA ASN A 88 7.06 23.05 -20.47
C ASN A 88 8.37 23.43 -21.21
N ILE A 89 9.55 23.07 -20.69
CA ILE A 89 10.85 23.41 -21.28
C ILE A 89 11.30 22.33 -22.27
N ASN A 90 11.10 21.04 -21.92
CA ASN A 90 11.50 19.90 -22.76
C ASN A 90 10.33 19.05 -23.26
N ASN A 91 9.09 19.43 -22.95
CA ASN A 91 7.87 18.67 -23.24
C ASN A 91 7.93 17.22 -22.69
N ARG A 92 8.56 17.00 -21.53
CA ARG A 92 8.74 15.68 -20.88
C ARG A 92 8.05 15.61 -19.51
N LYS A 93 7.37 14.50 -19.19
CA LYS A 93 6.85 14.25 -17.82
C LYS A 93 8.04 14.01 -16.87
N TYR A 94 8.33 14.95 -15.96
CA TYR A 94 9.50 14.85 -15.05
C TYR A 94 9.11 14.40 -13.63
N CYS A 95 8.26 15.14 -12.91
CA CYS A 95 7.76 14.78 -11.58
C CYS A 95 6.37 15.38 -11.36
N ALA A 96 5.43 14.63 -10.79
CA ALA A 96 4.06 15.10 -10.63
C ALA A 96 3.48 14.80 -9.24
N PHE A 97 3.23 15.85 -8.46
CA PHE A 97 2.81 15.77 -7.06
C PHE A 97 1.64 16.73 -6.81
N PRO A 98 0.38 16.31 -6.99
CA PRO A 98 -0.81 17.19 -6.92
C PRO A 98 -1.10 17.75 -5.53
N SER A 99 -0.45 17.23 -4.51
CA SER A 99 -0.75 17.49 -3.13
C SER A 99 0.54 17.77 -2.39
N THR A 100 0.53 18.78 -1.52
CA THR A 100 1.59 18.97 -0.51
C THR A 100 1.49 17.93 0.61
N ARG A 101 0.40 17.16 0.67
CA ARG A 101 0.13 16.18 1.72
C ARG A 101 0.37 14.75 1.25
N ILE A 102 1.47 14.53 0.54
CA ILE A 102 1.86 13.19 0.07
C ILE A 102 2.61 12.49 1.20
N ILE A 103 2.16 11.28 1.55
CA ILE A 103 2.80 10.44 2.56
C ILE A 103 3.75 9.43 1.89
N ALA A 104 3.36 8.90 0.73
CA ALA A 104 4.18 7.96 -0.04
C ALA A 104 3.90 8.15 -1.55
N PHE A 105 4.88 7.80 -2.39
CA PHE A 105 4.77 7.77 -3.85
C PHE A 105 5.57 6.57 -4.40
N HIS A 106 4.95 5.76 -5.25
CA HIS A 106 5.55 4.56 -5.83
C HIS A 106 5.90 4.82 -7.30
N LYS A 107 7.09 4.38 -7.72
CA LYS A 107 7.73 4.63 -9.03
C LYS A 107 8.28 6.05 -9.18
N VAL A 108 9.42 6.29 -8.54
CA VAL A 108 10.26 7.48 -8.78
C VAL A 108 11.06 7.25 -10.05
N LEU A 109 10.80 8.04 -11.10
CA LEU A 109 11.51 7.91 -12.38
C LEU A 109 12.95 8.46 -12.30
N GLU A 110 13.15 9.53 -11.52
CA GLU A 110 14.46 10.19 -11.37
C GLU A 110 14.72 10.68 -9.94
N ASN A 111 15.99 10.66 -9.52
CA ASN A 111 16.43 11.11 -8.19
C ASN A 111 16.13 12.59 -7.90
N LYS A 112 16.09 13.43 -8.95
CA LYS A 112 15.75 14.86 -8.86
C LYS A 112 14.37 15.08 -8.24
N CYS A 113 13.40 14.18 -8.49
CA CYS A 113 12.06 14.27 -7.91
C CYS A 113 12.07 14.13 -6.38
N MET A 114 12.82 13.14 -5.87
CA MET A 114 12.94 12.92 -4.42
C MET A 114 13.70 14.06 -3.74
N THR A 115 14.74 14.57 -4.39
CA THR A 115 15.52 15.72 -3.89
C THR A 115 14.64 16.97 -3.77
N HIS A 116 13.83 17.25 -4.80
CA HIS A 116 12.90 18.38 -4.79
C HIS A 116 11.85 18.27 -3.66
N LEU A 117 11.23 17.10 -3.50
CA LEU A 117 10.27 16.87 -2.40
C LEU A 117 10.91 17.03 -1.02
N THR A 118 12.12 16.50 -0.83
CA THR A 118 12.85 16.57 0.44
C THR A 118 13.26 18.00 0.79
N ASN A 119 13.65 18.80 -0.21
CA ASN A 119 13.98 20.21 0.01
C ASN A 119 12.74 21.04 0.37
N ARG A 120 11.59 20.72 -0.22
CA ARG A 120 10.32 21.39 0.07
C ARG A 120 9.80 21.09 1.47
N SER A 121 9.97 19.87 1.98
CA SER A 121 9.49 19.50 3.32
C SER A 121 10.32 20.09 4.47
N ARG A 122 11.47 20.72 4.16
CA ARG A 122 12.36 21.38 5.13
C ARG A 122 12.07 22.88 5.31
N GLN A 123 11.17 23.45 4.50
CA GLN A 123 10.72 24.85 4.58
C GLN A 123 9.40 24.92 5.36
#